data_AF-F6SMS7-F1
#
_entry.id   AF-F6SMS7-F1
#
_cell.length_a   1.000
_cell.length_b   1.000
_cell.length_c   1.000
_cell.angle_alpha   90.00
_cell.angle_beta   90.00
_cell.angle_gamma   90.00
#
_symmetry.space_group_name_H-M   'P 1'
#
loop_
_entity.id
_entity.type
_entity.pdbx_description
1 polymer ?
#
loop_
_entity_poly.entity_id
_entity_poly.type
_entity_poly.pdbx_seq_one_letter_code
_entity_poly.pdbx_strand_id
1 'polypeptide(L)'
;MAPKNLKIWRIEDFEMVEQPKSSYGYFFTGDSYLVMNEYKDSDGNTAYDLHMWIGSKSSQDEYGSCAFHAVKLDDEYGGVPVQHRETEGYESSLFMGYFKPAIKYQEGGVASGFNHVEINDYSSVKRLLWVRGRRHVRANVVPLAWSSLNKSDCFVLDMGNTIYTWNGPKCNRFEALQATVVANDVRSNERAG
;
A
#
# COMPACT_ATOMS: atom_id res chain seq x y z
N MET A 1 1.11 6.95 -12.06
CA MET A 1 1.51 8.10 -11.22
C MET A 1 0.32 8.39 -10.32
N ALA A 2 0.54 8.56 -9.01
CA ALA A 2 -0.53 8.89 -8.08
C ALA A 2 -1.18 10.24 -8.43
N PRO A 3 -2.44 10.48 -8.03
CA PRO A 3 -3.08 11.77 -8.21
C PRO A 3 -2.23 12.92 -7.65
N LYS A 4 -2.30 14.09 -8.29
CA LYS A 4 -1.47 15.25 -7.94
C LYS A 4 -1.68 15.72 -6.49
N ASN A 5 -2.91 15.59 -6.00
CA ASN A 5 -3.34 16.04 -4.67
C ASN A 5 -3.75 14.85 -3.78
N LEU A 6 -2.97 13.77 -3.82
CA LEU A 6 -3.12 12.66 -2.87
C LEU A 6 -2.37 12.99 -1.57
N LYS A 7 -3.01 12.75 -0.42
CA LYS A 7 -2.40 12.77 0.91
C LYS A 7 -2.66 11.45 1.62
N ILE A 8 -1.69 10.98 2.39
CA ILE A 8 -1.77 9.74 3.16
C ILE A 8 -1.31 10.00 4.58
N TRP A 9 -2.12 9.57 5.53
CA TRP A 9 -1.77 9.53 6.94
C TRP A 9 -1.82 8.10 7.43
N ARG A 10 -0.85 7.74 8.27
CA ARG A 10 -0.90 6.51 9.06
C ARG A 10 -1.41 6.85 10.45
N ILE A 11 -2.20 5.96 11.04
CA ILE A 11 -2.56 6.06 12.44
C ILE A 11 -1.41 5.52 13.29
N GLU A 12 -0.86 6.37 14.16
CA GLU A 12 0.21 6.01 15.09
C GLU A 12 -0.18 6.53 16.48
N ASP A 13 -0.32 5.63 17.46
CA ASP A 13 -0.74 5.97 18.83
C ASP A 13 -1.94 6.93 18.88
N PHE A 14 -3.05 6.54 18.25
CA PHE A 14 -4.30 7.32 18.11
C PHE A 14 -4.20 8.61 17.27
N GLU A 15 -3.04 8.98 16.75
CA GLU A 15 -2.83 10.23 16.00
C GLU A 15 -2.63 10.01 14.50
N MET A 16 -2.97 11.02 13.69
CA MET A 16 -2.73 11.01 12.24
C MET A 16 -1.34 11.53 11.92
N VAL A 17 -0.45 10.65 11.45
CA VAL A 17 0.90 11.02 11.03
C VAL A 17 1.02 11.02 9.51
N GLU A 18 1.25 12.21 8.92
CA GLU A 18 1.37 12.37 7.47
C GLU A 18 2.61 11.61 6.95
N GLN A 19 2.38 10.83 5.90
CA GLN A 19 3.42 9.98 5.31
C GLN A 19 4.16 10.70 4.18
N PRO A 20 5.49 10.50 4.05
CA PRO A 20 6.25 11.10 2.95
C PRO A 20 5.79 10.53 1.60
N LYS A 21 5.80 11.36 0.55
CA LYS A 21 5.37 10.93 -0.80
C LYS A 21 6.16 9.72 -1.35
N SER A 22 7.39 9.50 -0.88
CA SER A 22 8.20 8.34 -1.24
C SER A 22 7.64 7.01 -0.72
N SER A 23 6.82 7.02 0.34
CA SER A 23 6.17 5.82 0.89
C SER A 23 4.76 5.58 0.31
N TYR A 24 4.31 6.37 -0.66
CA TYR A 24 2.97 6.17 -1.22
C TYR A 24 2.90 4.86 -1.99
N GLY A 25 1.85 4.08 -1.69
CA GLY A 25 1.66 2.73 -2.25
C GLY A 25 2.26 1.62 -1.40
N TYR A 26 2.96 1.93 -0.31
CA TYR A 26 3.37 0.97 0.71
C TYR A 26 2.43 1.05 1.91
N PHE A 27 1.88 -0.10 2.29
CA PHE A 27 0.95 -0.20 3.41
C PHE A 27 1.37 -1.34 4.32
N PHE A 28 1.49 -1.05 5.61
CA PHE A 28 1.76 -2.06 6.62
C PHE A 28 0.49 -2.85 6.94
N THR A 29 0.60 -4.18 6.88
CA THR A 29 -0.51 -5.10 7.19
C THR A 29 -1.01 -4.95 8.63
N GLY A 30 -0.16 -4.48 9.55
CA GLY A 30 -0.48 -4.21 10.94
C GLY A 30 -1.08 -2.83 11.22
N ASP A 31 -1.21 -1.95 10.23
CA ASP A 31 -1.58 -0.55 10.46
C ASP A 31 -2.92 -0.18 9.79
N SER A 32 -3.47 0.97 10.18
CA SER A 32 -4.60 1.63 9.51
C SER A 32 -4.19 2.99 8.96
N TYR A 33 -4.77 3.38 7.82
CA TYR A 33 -4.41 4.59 7.09
C TYR A 33 -5.63 5.37 6.62
N LEU A 34 -5.48 6.70 6.60
CA LEU A 34 -6.37 7.60 5.87
C LEU A 34 -5.69 8.03 4.58
N VAL A 35 -6.40 7.93 3.47
CA VAL A 35 -5.93 8.35 2.14
C VAL A 35 -6.96 9.29 1.56
N MET A 36 -6.57 10.53 1.30
CA MET A 36 -7.45 11.55 0.75
C MET A 36 -6.97 11.99 -0.62
N ASN A 37 -7.88 11.97 -1.59
CA ASN A 37 -7.66 12.46 -2.94
C ASN A 37 -8.54 13.67 -3.22
N GLU A 38 -7.92 14.81 -3.53
CA GLU A 38 -8.64 15.99 -4.02
C GLU A 38 -8.63 16.02 -5.55
N TYR A 39 -9.78 16.27 -6.16
CA TYR A 39 -9.93 16.36 -7.61
C TYR A 39 -11.01 17.38 -8.02
N LYS A 40 -11.15 17.58 -9.33
CA LYS A 40 -12.23 18.36 -9.92
C LYS A 40 -13.28 17.41 -10.51
N ASP A 41 -14.53 17.56 -10.09
CA ASP A 41 -15.64 16.77 -10.63
C ASP A 41 -15.99 17.20 -12.07
N SER A 42 -17.01 16.57 -12.66
CA SER A 42 -17.48 16.88 -14.02
C SER A 42 -17.93 18.33 -14.20
N ASP A 43 -18.35 18.98 -13.12
CA ASP A 43 -18.87 20.34 -13.11
C ASP A 43 -17.78 21.37 -12.72
N GLY A 44 -16.55 20.91 -12.47
CA GLY A 44 -15.40 21.73 -12.10
C GLY A 44 -15.35 22.12 -10.62
N ASN A 45 -16.25 21.57 -9.78
CA ASN A 45 -16.21 21.77 -8.34
C ASN A 45 -15.07 20.95 -7.73
N THR A 46 -14.55 21.42 -6.60
CA THR A 46 -13.59 20.63 -5.83
C THR A 46 -14.34 19.51 -5.12
N ALA A 47 -13.89 18.27 -5.34
CA ALA A 47 -14.42 17.07 -4.73
C ALA A 47 -13.31 16.27 -4.08
N TYR A 48 -13.68 15.39 -3.15
CA TYR A 48 -12.75 14.62 -2.34
C TYR A 48 -13.22 13.18 -2.21
N ASP A 49 -12.28 12.24 -2.33
CA ASP A 49 -12.46 10.87 -1.87
C ASP A 49 -11.62 10.67 -0.61
N LEU A 50 -12.23 10.18 0.47
CA LEU A 50 -11.58 9.86 1.74
C LEU A 50 -11.66 8.36 1.99
N HIS A 51 -10.52 7.68 1.90
CA HIS A 51 -10.43 6.23 2.08
C HIS A 51 -9.83 5.90 3.44
N MET A 52 -10.51 5.03 4.18
CA MET A 52 -9.96 4.34 5.35
C MET A 52 -9.43 2.98 4.90
N TRP A 53 -8.11 2.83 4.80
CA TRP A 53 -7.50 1.54 4.53
C TRP A 53 -7.17 0.82 5.84
N ILE A 54 -7.57 -0.44 5.95
CA ILE A 54 -7.41 -1.25 7.15
C ILE A 54 -6.59 -2.50 6.81
N GLY A 55 -5.43 -2.62 7.44
CA GLY A 55 -4.56 -3.78 7.32
C GLY A 55 -5.17 -5.04 7.94
N SER A 56 -4.83 -6.20 7.38
CA SER A 56 -5.35 -7.50 7.83
C SER A 56 -4.96 -7.88 9.26
N LYS A 57 -3.90 -7.27 9.79
CA LYS A 57 -3.38 -7.44 11.15
C LYS A 57 -3.54 -6.17 12.00
N SER A 58 -4.27 -5.16 11.51
CA SER A 58 -4.48 -3.91 12.25
C SER A 58 -5.33 -4.13 13.49
N SER A 59 -4.93 -3.44 14.56
CA SER A 59 -5.53 -3.54 15.89
C SER A 59 -6.84 -2.75 15.99
N GLN A 60 -7.62 -3.05 17.05
CA GLN A 60 -8.95 -2.47 17.22
C GLN A 60 -8.93 -0.96 17.48
N ASP A 61 -7.94 -0.50 18.25
CA ASP A 61 -7.67 0.92 18.47
C ASP A 61 -7.30 1.64 17.19
N GLU A 62 -6.47 1.06 16.33
CA GLU A 62 -6.03 1.73 15.10
C GLU A 62 -7.17 1.94 14.12
N TYR A 63 -7.96 0.90 13.81
CA TYR A 63 -9.07 1.10 12.88
C TYR A 63 -10.20 1.94 13.50
N GLY A 64 -10.38 1.90 14.83
CA GLY A 64 -11.30 2.77 15.55
C GLY A 64 -10.87 4.24 15.47
N SER A 65 -9.59 4.52 15.70
CA SER A 65 -8.96 5.84 15.55
C SER A 65 -9.03 6.33 14.10
N CYS A 66 -8.78 5.44 13.13
CA CYS A 66 -8.91 5.75 11.70
C CYS A 66 -10.31 6.23 11.36
N ALA A 67 -11.35 5.52 11.83
CA ALA A 67 -12.74 5.92 11.60
C ALA A 67 -13.09 7.25 12.30
N PHE A 68 -12.62 7.46 13.52
CA PHE A 68 -12.82 8.72 14.25
C PHE A 68 -12.20 9.91 13.52
N HIS A 69 -10.98 9.76 13.04
CA HIS A 69 -10.28 10.79 12.28
C HIS A 69 -10.91 11.01 10.90
N ALA A 70 -11.46 9.97 10.27
CA ALA A 70 -12.20 10.12 9.02
C ALA A 70 -13.41 11.05 9.19
N VAL A 71 -14.17 10.89 10.28
CA VAL A 71 -15.31 11.77 10.60
C VAL A 71 -14.84 13.21 10.84
N LYS A 72 -13.75 13.40 11.59
CA LYS A 72 -13.20 14.75 11.82
C LYS A 72 -12.77 15.44 10.52
N LEU A 73 -12.07 14.73 9.64
CA LEU A 73 -11.69 15.26 8.33
C LEU A 73 -12.92 15.56 7.47
N ASP A 74 -13.92 14.68 7.48
CA ASP A 74 -15.17 14.91 6.75
C ASP A 74 -15.84 16.22 7.19
N ASP A 75 -15.96 16.43 8.50
CA ASP A 75 -16.51 17.65 9.10
C ASP A 75 -15.67 18.90 8.76
N GLU A 76 -14.33 18.82 8.81
CA GLU A 76 -13.42 19.92 8.46
C GLU A 76 -13.61 20.35 6.99
N TYR A 77 -13.90 19.40 6.11
CA TYR A 77 -14.17 19.64 4.69
C TYR A 77 -15.68 19.81 4.40
N GLY A 78 -16.48 20.08 5.43
CA GLY A 78 -17.90 20.45 5.31
C GLY A 78 -18.82 19.32 4.85
N GLY A 79 -18.46 18.06 5.11
CA GLY A 79 -19.22 16.87 4.71
C GLY A 79 -19.22 16.60 3.21
N VAL A 80 -18.31 17.23 2.47
CA VAL A 80 -18.14 17.03 1.01
C VAL A 80 -17.45 15.71 0.66
N PRO A 81 -16.44 15.20 1.42
CA PRO A 81 -15.75 13.98 1.03
C PRO A 81 -16.66 12.75 0.89
N VAL A 82 -16.42 11.95 -0.14
CA VAL A 82 -17.01 10.60 -0.25
C VAL A 82 -16.14 9.64 0.54
N GLN A 83 -16.72 9.02 1.57
CA GLN A 83 -15.99 8.09 2.42
C GLN A 83 -16.01 6.66 1.87
N HIS A 84 -14.84 6.02 1.84
CA HIS A 84 -14.64 4.65 1.37
C HIS A 84 -13.98 3.81 2.46
N ARG A 85 -14.45 2.58 2.65
CA ARG A 85 -13.78 1.60 3.53
C ARG A 85 -13.03 0.59 2.68
N GLU A 86 -11.71 0.61 2.78
CA GLU A 86 -10.79 -0.24 2.03
C GLU A 86 -10.19 -1.29 2.98
N THR A 87 -10.31 -2.57 2.65
CA THR A 87 -9.70 -3.65 3.44
C THR A 87 -8.60 -4.29 2.61
N GLU A 88 -7.46 -4.61 3.24
CA GLU A 88 -6.34 -5.28 2.59
C GLU A 88 -6.80 -6.45 1.70
N GLY A 89 -6.42 -6.41 0.41
CA GLY A 89 -6.75 -7.43 -0.57
C GLY A 89 -8.14 -7.30 -1.24
N TYR A 90 -9.00 -6.43 -0.71
CA TYR A 90 -10.37 -6.19 -1.18
C TYR A 90 -10.64 -4.72 -1.55
N GLU A 91 -9.59 -3.95 -1.81
CA GLU A 91 -9.71 -2.52 -2.10
C GLU A 91 -10.48 -2.27 -3.41
N SER A 92 -11.16 -1.12 -3.43
CA SER A 92 -11.88 -0.61 -4.58
C SER A 92 -10.96 -0.36 -5.78
N SER A 93 -11.52 -0.40 -6.98
CA SER A 93 -10.76 -0.08 -8.20
C SER A 93 -10.30 1.37 -8.23
N LEU A 94 -11.03 2.26 -7.54
CA LEU A 94 -10.68 3.68 -7.38
C LEU A 94 -9.39 3.82 -6.57
N PHE A 95 -9.37 3.23 -5.37
CA PHE A 95 -8.20 3.25 -4.49
C PHE A 95 -6.97 2.60 -5.14
N MET A 96 -7.14 1.42 -5.73
CA MET A 96 -6.08 0.73 -6.50
C MET A 96 -5.64 1.52 -7.75
N GLY A 97 -6.44 2.48 -8.20
CA GLY A 97 -6.12 3.41 -9.27
C GLY A 97 -4.99 4.37 -8.91
N TYR A 98 -4.90 4.76 -7.64
CA TYR A 98 -3.92 5.75 -7.16
C TYR A 98 -2.49 5.22 -7.13
N PHE A 99 -2.32 3.92 -6.87
CA PHE A 99 -1.00 3.32 -6.68
C PHE A 99 -0.58 2.54 -7.92
N LYS A 100 0.31 3.15 -8.71
CA LYS A 100 0.93 2.52 -9.89
C LYS A 100 2.44 2.40 -9.68
N PRO A 101 3.05 1.25 -10.01
CA PRO A 101 2.44 0.12 -10.75
C PRO A 101 1.61 -0.83 -9.89
N ALA A 102 1.83 -0.85 -8.58
CA ALA A 102 1.19 -1.77 -7.65
C ALA A 102 1.05 -1.14 -6.26
N ILE A 103 0.09 -1.65 -5.49
CA ILE A 103 0.12 -1.53 -4.03
C ILE A 103 1.06 -2.61 -3.47
N LYS A 104 1.79 -2.27 -2.41
CA LYS A 104 2.80 -3.13 -1.79
C LYS A 104 2.46 -3.29 -0.31
N TYR A 105 2.21 -4.52 0.11
CA TYR A 105 1.95 -4.80 1.52
C TYR A 105 3.24 -5.16 2.24
N GLN A 106 3.45 -4.55 3.39
CA GLN A 106 4.61 -4.74 4.24
C GLN A 106 4.18 -5.44 5.53
N GLU A 107 4.95 -6.42 5.98
CA GLU A 107 4.75 -6.99 7.30
C GLU A 107 5.21 -6.02 8.39
N GLY A 108 4.60 -6.16 9.57
CA GLY A 108 4.81 -5.25 10.69
C GLY A 108 3.83 -4.09 10.67
N GLY A 109 4.23 -3.02 11.31
CA GLY A 109 3.42 -1.85 11.60
C GLY A 109 4.05 -1.01 12.69
N VAL A 110 3.41 0.07 13.07
CA VAL A 110 3.77 0.79 14.28
C VAL A 110 3.34 0.03 15.52
N ALA A 111 3.95 0.39 16.65
CA ALA A 111 3.39 0.04 17.92
C ALA A 111 1.95 0.58 17.99
N SER A 112 0.97 -0.31 18.19
CA SER A 112 -0.37 0.15 18.52
C SER A 112 -0.32 0.83 19.90
N GLY A 113 -1.36 1.60 20.25
CA GLY A 113 -1.48 2.15 21.60
C GLY A 113 -1.50 1.09 22.71
N PHE A 114 -1.58 -0.19 22.33
CA PHE A 114 -1.58 -1.35 23.21
C PHE A 114 -0.35 -2.26 23.12
N ASN A 115 0.51 -2.21 22.08
CA ASN A 115 1.69 -3.10 21.96
C ASN A 115 2.83 -2.51 21.10
N HIS A 116 4.08 -2.81 21.44
CA HIS A 116 5.28 -2.37 20.70
C HIS A 116 5.63 -3.32 19.53
N VAL A 117 5.87 -2.77 18.33
CA VAL A 117 6.40 -3.52 17.17
C VAL A 117 7.63 -2.78 16.63
N GLU A 118 8.70 -3.54 16.32
CA GLU A 118 9.97 -2.98 15.82
C GLU A 118 9.81 -2.36 14.43
N ILE A 119 10.26 -1.11 14.29
CA ILE A 119 10.35 -0.39 13.00
C ILE A 119 11.49 -1.02 12.20
N ASN A 120 11.16 -1.72 11.11
CA ASN A 120 12.18 -2.31 10.25
C ASN A 120 12.95 -1.23 9.48
N ASP A 121 14.28 -1.19 9.65
CA ASP A 121 15.19 -0.41 8.81
C ASP A 121 15.30 -1.05 7.41
N TYR A 122 14.62 -0.46 6.42
CA TYR A 122 14.54 -0.96 5.03
C TYR A 122 15.83 -0.83 4.22
N SER A 123 16.86 -0.18 4.76
CA SER A 123 18.16 -0.06 4.07
C SER A 123 18.86 -1.42 3.92
N SER A 124 18.50 -2.42 4.73
CA SER A 124 19.13 -3.76 4.74
C SER A 124 18.19 -4.93 4.42
N VAL A 125 16.92 -4.66 4.09
CA VAL A 125 15.88 -5.70 3.98
C VAL A 125 16.08 -6.60 2.77
N LYS A 126 16.20 -7.91 3.06
CA LYS A 126 16.04 -9.01 2.09
C LYS A 126 14.61 -9.52 2.16
N ARG A 127 13.87 -9.47 1.05
CA ARG A 127 12.45 -9.86 1.02
C ARG A 127 12.06 -10.51 -0.29
N LEU A 128 11.02 -11.34 -0.23
CA LEU A 128 10.40 -11.95 -1.39
C LEU A 128 9.01 -11.33 -1.57
N LEU A 129 8.74 -10.75 -2.74
CA LEU A 129 7.46 -10.17 -3.10
C LEU A 129 6.71 -11.12 -4.03
N TRP A 130 5.50 -11.50 -3.65
CA TRP A 130 4.58 -12.24 -4.51
C TRP A 130 3.73 -11.27 -5.32
N VAL A 131 4.00 -11.21 -6.63
CA VAL A 131 3.34 -10.27 -7.55
C VAL A 131 2.15 -10.95 -8.21
N ARG A 132 0.95 -10.40 -7.97
CA ARG A 132 -0.31 -10.90 -8.53
C ARG A 132 -1.22 -9.80 -9.01
N GLY A 133 -2.16 -10.19 -9.86
CA GLY A 133 -3.23 -9.33 -10.34
C GLY A 133 -3.00 -8.87 -11.78
N ARG A 134 -4.08 -8.83 -12.55
CA ARG A 134 -4.04 -8.45 -13.97
C ARG A 134 -4.33 -6.97 -14.18
N ARG A 135 -5.43 -6.46 -13.62
CA ARG A 135 -5.82 -5.05 -13.74
C ARG A 135 -5.28 -4.19 -12.60
N HIS A 136 -5.30 -4.74 -11.38
CA HIS A 136 -4.81 -4.13 -10.17
C HIS A 136 -3.73 -5.04 -9.60
N VAL A 137 -2.47 -4.61 -9.71
CA VAL A 137 -1.32 -5.40 -9.29
C VAL A 137 -1.09 -5.18 -7.80
N ARG A 138 -0.82 -6.27 -7.09
CA ARG A 138 -0.43 -6.31 -5.69
C ARG A 138 0.91 -7.02 -5.55
N ALA A 139 1.77 -6.49 -4.70
CA ALA A 139 3.02 -7.13 -4.30
C ALA A 139 2.98 -7.39 -2.80
N ASN A 140 2.78 -8.66 -2.42
CA ASN A 140 2.73 -9.05 -1.00
C ASN A 140 4.11 -9.52 -0.56
N VAL A 141 4.62 -9.05 0.57
CA VAL A 141 5.77 -9.69 1.21
C VAL A 141 5.37 -11.09 1.66
N VAL A 142 6.16 -12.10 1.27
CA VAL A 142 5.99 -13.49 1.66
C VAL A 142 7.30 -14.01 2.29
N PRO A 143 7.26 -15.11 3.06
CA PRO A 143 8.47 -15.69 3.63
C PRO A 143 9.54 -15.94 2.57
N LEU A 144 10.79 -15.60 2.88
CA LEU A 144 11.94 -15.81 1.99
C LEU A 144 12.32 -17.30 1.95
N ALA A 145 11.47 -18.12 1.33
CA ALA A 145 11.61 -19.56 1.29
C ALA A 145 11.07 -20.12 -0.04
N TRP A 146 11.62 -21.26 -0.47
CA TRP A 146 11.15 -21.98 -1.65
C TRP A 146 9.67 -22.39 -1.55
N SER A 147 9.18 -22.64 -0.34
CA SER A 147 7.78 -22.97 -0.07
C SER A 147 6.80 -21.85 -0.42
N SER A 148 7.27 -20.60 -0.50
CA SER A 148 6.46 -19.46 -0.92
C SER A 148 6.27 -19.40 -2.44
N LEU A 149 7.16 -20.03 -3.21
CA LEU A 149 7.10 -20.01 -4.67
C LEU A 149 6.07 -21.02 -5.19
N ASN A 150 5.43 -20.66 -6.31
CA ASN A 150 4.54 -21.55 -7.03
C ASN A 150 4.77 -21.43 -8.53
N LYS A 151 4.40 -22.47 -9.30
CA LYS A 151 4.73 -22.52 -10.72
C LYS A 151 3.93 -21.55 -11.61
N SER A 152 2.84 -20.97 -11.11
CA SER A 152 1.90 -20.15 -11.89
C SER A 152 2.12 -18.66 -11.77
N ASP A 153 2.81 -18.18 -10.73
CA ASP A 153 2.94 -16.75 -10.45
C ASP A 153 4.37 -16.24 -10.66
N CYS A 154 4.53 -14.93 -10.53
CA CYS A 154 5.82 -14.25 -10.56
C CYS A 154 6.16 -13.67 -9.18
N PHE A 155 7.46 -13.64 -8.89
CA PHE A 155 7.99 -13.19 -7.63
C PHE A 155 9.17 -12.25 -7.86
N VAL A 156 9.34 -11.27 -6.98
CA VAL A 156 10.48 -10.35 -6.99
C VAL A 156 11.28 -10.57 -5.71
N LEU A 157 12.52 -11.03 -5.85
CA LEU A 157 13.47 -11.18 -4.76
C LEU A 157 14.33 -9.92 -4.68
N ASP A 158 14.12 -9.13 -3.64
CA ASP A 158 14.87 -7.92 -3.34
C ASP A 158 15.97 -8.25 -2.34
N MET A 159 17.23 -8.17 -2.77
CA MET A 159 18.43 -8.42 -1.96
C MET A 159 19.23 -7.13 -1.72
N GLY A 160 18.57 -5.97 -1.78
CA GLY A 160 19.23 -4.67 -1.68
C GLY A 160 19.83 -4.25 -3.01
N ASN A 161 21.13 -4.51 -3.21
CA ASN A 161 21.88 -4.10 -4.40
C ASN A 161 21.53 -4.90 -5.67
N THR A 162 20.81 -6.00 -5.52
CA THR A 162 20.40 -6.82 -6.65
C THR A 162 18.96 -7.26 -6.47
N ILE A 163 18.17 -7.09 -7.52
CA ILE A 163 16.77 -7.46 -7.55
C ILE A 163 16.60 -8.52 -8.63
N TYR A 164 16.09 -9.67 -8.24
CA TYR A 164 15.83 -10.79 -9.15
C TYR A 164 14.33 -10.89 -9.40
N THR A 165 13.96 -11.17 -10.65
CA THR A 165 12.60 -11.60 -10.98
C THR A 165 12.60 -13.10 -11.20
N TRP A 166 11.72 -13.80 -10.51
CA TRP A 166 11.46 -15.21 -10.73
C TRP A 166 10.11 -15.34 -11.42
N ASN A 167 10.11 -15.95 -12.60
CA ASN A 167 8.91 -16.18 -13.40
C ASN A 167 8.55 -17.66 -13.32
N GLY A 168 7.38 -17.97 -12.76
CA GLY A 168 6.90 -19.34 -12.71
C GLY A 168 6.77 -19.91 -14.13
N PRO A 169 7.12 -21.20 -14.37
CA PRO A 169 7.10 -21.78 -15.70
C PRO A 169 5.70 -21.82 -16.33
N LYS A 170 4.64 -21.62 -15.54
CA LYS A 170 3.24 -21.54 -15.99
C LYS A 170 2.65 -20.13 -15.89
N CYS A 171 3.45 -19.12 -15.53
CA CYS A 171 2.98 -17.74 -15.53
C CYS A 171 2.72 -17.26 -16.97
N ASN A 172 1.79 -16.33 -17.12
CA ASN A 172 1.53 -15.72 -18.41
C ASN A 172 2.48 -14.52 -18.66
N ARG A 173 2.60 -14.12 -19.93
CA ARG A 173 3.49 -13.00 -20.32
C ARG A 173 3.14 -11.68 -19.64
N PHE A 174 1.87 -11.48 -19.27
CA PHE A 174 1.44 -10.26 -18.60
C PHE A 174 1.90 -10.24 -17.14
N GLU A 175 1.80 -11.35 -16.41
CA GLU A 175 2.32 -11.49 -15.04
C GLU A 175 3.83 -11.25 -14.99
N ALA A 176 4.58 -11.85 -15.92
CA ALA A 176 6.04 -11.64 -16.02
C ALA A 176 6.39 -10.16 -16.29
N LEU A 177 5.61 -9.48 -17.14
CA LEU A 177 5.76 -8.04 -17.37
C LEU A 177 5.47 -7.25 -16.08
N GLN A 178 4.38 -7.54 -15.36
CA GLN A 178 4.05 -6.83 -14.12
C GLN A 178 5.12 -7.03 -13.04
N ALA A 179 5.67 -8.25 -12.90
CA ALA A 179 6.77 -8.50 -11.98
C ALA A 179 8.03 -7.71 -12.36
N THR A 180 8.31 -7.57 -13.65
CA THR A 180 9.42 -6.72 -14.14
C THR A 180 9.18 -5.24 -13.82
N VAL A 181 7.96 -4.76 -14.00
CA VAL A 181 7.58 -3.38 -13.67
C VAL A 181 7.70 -3.12 -12.17
N VAL A 182 7.21 -4.05 -11.32
CA VAL A 182 7.38 -3.96 -9.86
C VAL A 182 8.87 -3.97 -9.47
N ALA A 183 9.68 -4.85 -10.06
CA ALA A 183 11.11 -4.91 -9.78
C ALA A 183 11.84 -3.60 -10.14
N ASN A 184 11.52 -3.02 -11.30
CA ASN A 184 12.06 -1.72 -11.70
C ASN A 184 11.62 -0.59 -10.77
N ASP A 185 10.38 -0.65 -10.28
CA ASP A 185 9.86 0.33 -9.33
C ASP A 185 10.56 0.25 -7.98
N VAL A 186 10.80 -0.95 -7.44
CA VAL A 186 11.63 -1.16 -6.24
C VAL A 186 13.03 -0.60 -6.45
N ARG A 187 13.66 -0.92 -7.60
CA ARG A 187 15.00 -0.41 -7.93
C ARG A 187 15.05 1.12 -7.92
N SER A 188 14.15 1.75 -8.67
CA SER A 188 14.17 3.20 -8.87
C SER A 188 13.73 3.99 -7.64
N ASN A 189 12.71 3.52 -6.93
CA ASN A 189 12.09 4.29 -5.84
C ASN A 189 12.61 3.92 -4.45
N GLU A 190 13.11 2.70 -4.24
CA GLU A 190 13.63 2.27 -2.93
C GLU A 190 15.16 2.18 -2.88
N ARG A 191 15.82 1.98 -4.04
CA ARG A 191 17.28 1.80 -4.12
C ARG A 191 18.02 2.94 -4.84
N ALA A 192 17.31 4.03 -5.19
CA ALA A 192 17.85 5.22 -5.85
C ALA A 192 18.49 4.98 -7.25
N GLY A 193 18.15 3.86 -7.91
CA GLY A 193 18.61 3.55 -9.27
C GLY A 193 19.65 2.44 -9.33
#